data_AF-A0A535LC93-F1
#
_entry.id   AF-A0A535LC93-F1
#
_cell.length_a   1.000
_cell.length_b   1.000
_cell.length_c   1.000
_cell.angle_alpha   90.00
_cell.angle_beta   90.00
_cell.angle_gamma   90.00
#
_symmetry.space_group_name_H-M   'P 1'
#
loop_
_entity.id
_entity.type
_entity.pdbx_description
1 polymer ?
#
loop_
_entity_poly.entity_id
_entity_poly.type
_entity_poly.pdbx_seq_one_letter_code
_entity_poly.pdbx_strand_id
1 'polypeptide(L)'
;MDKAKVLETIQTERAQLDGLLAQLSAEQMCQTALENQWSIKDVLAHIATWERRCAGWIQAGLHGERPDKPEKGYTWEEIDKLNQKTYLENR
;
A
#
# COMPACT_ATOMS: atom_id res chain seq x y z
N MET A 1 12.79 5.30 -17.84
CA MET A 1 11.51 5.84 -17.34
C MET A 1 11.79 7.16 -16.67
N ASP A 2 11.17 8.26 -17.12
CA ASP A 2 11.35 9.59 -16.53
C ASP A 2 10.27 9.89 -15.47
N LYS A 3 10.40 11.01 -14.77
CA LYS A 3 9.46 11.45 -13.72
C LYS A 3 8.03 11.55 -14.24
N ALA A 4 7.83 12.11 -15.44
CA ALA A 4 6.50 12.32 -15.99
C ALA A 4 5.81 10.98 -16.23
N LYS A 5 6.54 10.00 -16.77
CA LYS A 5 6.01 8.65 -17.00
C LYS A 5 5.63 7.94 -15.71
N VAL A 6 6.43 8.06 -14.65
CA VAL A 6 6.08 7.49 -13.33
C VAL A 6 4.78 8.08 -12.79
N LEU A 7 4.64 9.41 -12.85
CA LEU A 7 3.45 10.10 -12.34
C LEU A 7 2.20 9.74 -13.14
N GLU A 8 2.32 9.68 -14.47
CA GLU A 8 1.23 9.24 -15.36
C GLU A 8 0.77 7.82 -15.02
N THR A 9 1.72 6.89 -14.81
CA THR A 9 1.39 5.52 -14.39
C THR A 9 0.66 5.49 -13.06
N ILE A 10 1.18 6.19 -12.02
CA ILE A 10 0.53 6.21 -10.70
C ILE A 10 -0.92 6.73 -10.80
N GLN A 11 -1.13 7.82 -11.54
CA GLN A 11 -2.46 8.42 -11.71
C GLN A 11 -3.41 7.51 -12.48
N THR A 12 -2.92 6.88 -13.55
CA THR A 12 -3.71 5.97 -14.39
C THR A 12 -4.14 4.73 -13.61
N GLU A 13 -3.21 4.07 -12.91
CA GLU A 13 -3.51 2.87 -12.12
C GLU A 13 -4.43 3.18 -10.93
N ARG A 14 -4.25 4.34 -10.27
CA ARG A 14 -5.17 4.77 -9.21
C ARG A 14 -6.58 4.99 -9.75
N ALA A 15 -6.74 5.65 -10.89
CA ALA A 15 -8.06 5.88 -11.48
C ALA A 15 -8.75 4.57 -11.87
N GLN A 16 -8.00 3.58 -12.38
CA GLN A 16 -8.52 2.25 -12.68
C GLN A 16 -8.97 1.52 -11.40
N LEU A 17 -8.14 1.55 -10.35
CA LEU A 17 -8.49 0.99 -9.05
C LEU A 17 -9.78 1.63 -8.51
N ASP A 18 -9.86 2.97 -8.49
CA ASP A 18 -11.04 3.69 -8.02
C ASP A 18 -12.30 3.33 -8.83
N GLY A 19 -12.17 3.14 -10.15
CA GLY A 19 -13.25 2.69 -11.02
C GLY A 19 -13.74 1.27 -10.74
N LEU A 20 -12.86 0.37 -10.29
CA LEU A 20 -13.25 -0.97 -9.83
C LEU A 20 -13.94 -0.90 -8.46
N LEU A 21 -13.40 -0.10 -7.53
CA LEU A 21 -13.96 0.05 -6.18
C LEU A 21 -15.36 0.68 -6.21
N ALA A 22 -15.62 1.61 -7.13
CA ALA A 22 -16.92 2.25 -7.28
C ALA A 22 -18.08 1.28 -7.64
N GLN A 23 -17.76 0.06 -8.07
CA GLN A 23 -18.74 -0.98 -8.40
C GLN A 23 -19.13 -1.84 -7.20
N LEU A 24 -18.46 -1.67 -6.05
CA LEU A 24 -18.64 -2.49 -4.86
C LEU A 24 -19.44 -1.74 -3.79
N SER A 25 -20.34 -2.45 -3.12
CA SER A 25 -20.98 -1.97 -1.90
C SER A 25 -20.01 -2.03 -0.71
N ALA A 26 -20.31 -1.30 0.37
CA ALA A 26 -19.53 -1.35 1.60
C ALA A 26 -19.48 -2.77 2.20
N GLU A 27 -20.57 -3.53 2.09
CA GLU A 27 -20.65 -4.92 2.54
C GLU A 27 -19.73 -5.82 1.71
N GLN A 28 -19.74 -5.67 0.38
CA GLN A 28 -18.85 -6.42 -0.51
C GLN A 28 -17.37 -6.09 -0.24
N MET A 29 -17.08 -4.82 0.07
CA MET A 29 -15.73 -4.37 0.41
C MET A 29 -15.19 -5.01 1.71
N CYS A 30 -16.07 -5.29 2.67
CA CYS A 30 -15.72 -5.86 3.97
C CYS A 30 -15.81 -7.39 4.02
N GLN A 31 -16.35 -8.03 2.98
CA GLN A 31 -16.46 -9.48 2.92
C GLN A 31 -15.09 -10.12 2.73
N THR A 32 -14.75 -11.09 3.59
CA THR A 32 -13.55 -11.92 3.44
C THR A 32 -13.76 -12.91 2.29
N ALA A 33 -13.33 -12.53 1.10
CA ALA A 33 -13.60 -13.27 -0.14
C ALA A 33 -12.33 -13.76 -0.86
N LEU A 34 -11.14 -13.34 -0.41
CA LEU A 34 -9.87 -13.73 -1.01
C LEU A 34 -9.30 -15.01 -0.36
N GLU A 35 -8.45 -15.73 -1.08
CA GLU A 35 -7.85 -17.01 -0.64
C GLU A 35 -7.06 -16.90 0.67
N ASN A 36 -6.46 -15.73 0.92
CA ASN A 36 -5.72 -15.41 2.14
C ASN A 36 -6.61 -14.90 3.29
N GLN A 37 -7.93 -15.01 3.15
CA GLN A 37 -8.96 -14.50 4.07
C GLN A 37 -9.02 -12.97 4.19
N TRP A 38 -8.35 -12.23 3.32
CA TRP A 38 -8.46 -10.78 3.29
C TRP A 38 -9.79 -10.36 2.63
N SER A 39 -10.33 -9.26 3.12
CA SER A 39 -11.36 -8.49 2.41
C SER A 39 -10.72 -7.49 1.44
N ILE A 40 -11.52 -6.89 0.55
CA ILE A 40 -11.03 -5.80 -0.32
C ILE A 40 -10.59 -4.59 0.53
N LYS A 41 -11.28 -4.31 1.64
CA LYS A 41 -10.85 -3.31 2.64
C LYS A 41 -9.42 -3.58 3.11
N ASP A 42 -9.08 -4.83 3.39
CA ASP A 42 -7.74 -5.18 3.90
C ASP A 42 -6.66 -5.01 2.83
N VAL A 43 -6.98 -5.31 1.56
CA VAL A 43 -6.10 -5.00 0.42
C VAL A 43 -5.86 -3.49 0.31
N LEU A 44 -6.91 -2.67 0.45
CA LEU A 44 -6.76 -1.21 0.41
C LEU A 44 -5.94 -0.68 1.59
N ALA A 45 -6.14 -1.23 2.79
CA ALA A 45 -5.33 -0.88 3.96
C ALA A 45 -3.85 -1.21 3.72
N HIS A 46 -3.55 -2.35 3.10
CA HIS A 46 -2.19 -2.73 2.72
C HIS A 46 -1.57 -1.76 1.71
N ILE A 47 -2.29 -1.42 0.63
CA ILE A 47 -1.85 -0.44 -0.37
C ILE A 47 -1.56 0.91 0.29
N ALA A 48 -2.51 1.43 1.07
CA ALA A 48 -2.37 2.72 1.75
C ALA A 48 -1.19 2.74 2.73
N THR A 49 -0.92 1.61 3.40
CA THR A 49 0.22 1.49 4.31
C THR A 49 1.55 1.57 3.55
N TRP A 50 1.65 0.89 2.41
CA TRP A 50 2.84 0.96 1.55
C TRP A 50 3.05 2.34 0.92
N GLU A 51 1.97 2.98 0.46
CA GLU A 51 2.02 4.36 -0.04
C GLU A 51 2.51 5.33 1.04
N ARG A 52 2.04 5.17 2.29
CA ARG A 52 2.49 5.99 3.43
C ARG A 52 3.98 5.80 3.71
N ARG A 53 4.50 4.57 3.65
CA ARG A 53 5.94 4.30 3.77
C ARG A 53 6.74 4.98 2.68
N CYS A 54 6.32 4.81 1.42
CA CYS A 54 6.95 5.46 0.27
C CYS A 54 7.00 6.98 0.42
N ALA A 55 5.87 7.60 0.79
CA ALA A 55 5.82 9.04 1.04
C ALA A 55 6.77 9.47 2.16
N GLY A 56 6.81 8.71 3.26
CA GLY A 56 7.75 8.94 4.37
C GLY A 56 9.21 8.86 3.94
N TRP A 57 9.58 7.88 3.10
CA TRP A 57 10.95 7.77 2.60
C TRP A 57 11.34 8.95 1.70
N ILE A 58 10.41 9.44 0.87
CA ILE A 58 10.63 10.61 0.02
C ILE A 58 10.84 11.84 0.90
N GLN A 59 9.99 12.06 1.91
CA GLN A 59 10.13 13.20 2.82
C GLN A 59 11.46 13.18 3.59
N ALA A 60 11.86 12.02 4.14
CA ALA A 60 13.16 11.87 4.80
C ALA A 60 14.32 12.21 3.84
N GLY A 61 14.25 11.71 2.60
CA GLY A 61 15.25 12.02 1.57
C GLY A 61 15.32 13.51 1.20
N LEU A 62 14.18 14.22 1.17
CA LEU A 62 14.14 15.67 0.95
C LEU A 62 14.82 16.46 2.08
N HIS A 63 14.88 15.90 3.30
CA HIS A 63 15.61 16.47 4.43
C HIS A 63 17.08 16.01 4.52
N GLY A 64 17.58 15.25 3.54
CA GLY A 64 18.95 14.71 3.54
C GLY A 64 19.14 13.51 4.47
N GLU A 65 18.06 12.95 5.00
CA GLU A 65 18.08 11.77 5.86
C GLU A 65 18.16 10.49 5.03
N ARG A 66 18.61 9.40 5.68
CA ARG A 66 18.61 8.05 5.10
C ARG A 66 17.61 7.18 5.86
N PRO A 67 16.37 7.04 5.39
CA PRO A 67 15.36 6.25 6.08
C PRO A 67 15.68 4.76 6.01
N ASP A 68 15.39 4.02 7.08
CA ASP A 68 15.38 2.56 7.07
C ASP A 68 14.29 2.06 6.12
N LYS A 69 14.63 1.09 5.26
CA LYS A 69 13.71 0.46 4.30
C LYS A 69 13.76 -1.06 4.44
N PRO A 70 12.61 -1.76 4.46
CA PRO A 70 11.25 -1.23 4.32
C PRO A 70 10.72 -0.47 5.55
N GLU A 71 11.19 -0.80 6.74
CA GLU A 71 10.85 -0.13 8.00
C GLU A 71 11.97 -0.42 9.00
N LYS A 72 12.13 0.44 10.02
CA LYS A 72 13.13 0.22 11.07
C LYS A 72 12.92 -1.15 11.73
N GLY A 73 13.98 -1.95 11.76
CA GLY A 73 13.96 -3.29 12.36
C GLY A 73 13.44 -4.40 11.44
N TYR A 74 13.21 -4.13 10.15
CA TYR A 74 12.82 -5.13 9.16
C TYR A 74 13.77 -5.08 7.96
N THR A 75 14.06 -6.26 7.38
CA THR A 75 14.69 -6.36 6.06
C THR A 75 13.65 -6.66 4.98
N TRP A 76 14.05 -6.56 3.71
CA TRP A 76 13.20 -6.98 2.59
C TRP A 76 12.94 -8.50 2.56
N GLU A 77 13.80 -9.31 3.18
CA GLU A 77 13.56 -10.74 3.34
C GLU A 77 12.43 -11.03 4.35
N GLU A 78 12.15 -10.06 5.23
CA GLU A 78 11.10 -10.15 6.26
C GLU A 78 9.80 -9.44 5.85
N ILE A 79 9.63 -9.18 4.54
CA ILE A 79 8.49 -8.40 4.03
C ILE A 79 7.14 -9.00 4.40
N ASP A 80 7.03 -10.33 4.40
CA ASP A 80 5.79 -11.02 4.76
C ASP A 80 5.46 -10.85 6.24
N LYS A 81 6.48 -10.83 7.11
CA LYS A 81 6.29 -10.54 8.53
C LYS A 81 5.81 -9.09 8.72
N LEU A 82 6.39 -8.15 7.99
CA LEU A 82 5.99 -6.74 8.03
C LEU A 82 4.56 -6.56 7.50
N ASN A 83 4.22 -7.22 6.39
CA ASN A 83 2.89 -7.22 5.81
C ASN A 83 1.85 -7.78 6.79
N GLN A 84 2.16 -8.91 7.42
CA GLN A 84 1.31 -9.52 8.44
C GLN A 84 1.12 -8.60 9.66
N LYS A 85 2.18 -7.96 10.15
CA LYS A 85 2.09 -6.95 11.22
C LYS A 85 1.10 -5.85 10.82
N THR A 86 1.27 -5.26 9.64
CA THR A 86 0.41 -4.15 9.20
C THR A 86 -1.03 -4.56 8.94
N TYR A 87 -1.25 -5.79 8.49
CA TYR A 87 -2.60 -6.34 8.36
C TYR A 87 -3.28 -6.39 9.73
N LEU A 88 -2.60 -6.92 10.75
CA LEU A 88 -3.15 -7.00 12.12
C LEU A 88 -3.41 -5.60 12.72
N GLU A 89 -2.60 -4.60 12.39
CA GLU A 89 -2.79 -3.21 12.83
C GLU A 89 -3.99 -2.50 12.19
N ASN A 90 -4.49 -2.97 11.05
CA ASN A 90 -5.54 -2.31 10.27
C ASN A 90 -6.82 -3.17 10.09
N ARG A 91 -6.89 -4.30 10.77
CA ARG A 91 -8.00 -5.25 10.68
C ARG A 91 -9.29 -4.69 11.28
#